data_AF-A0A0X6ZZK6-F1
#
_entry.id   AF-A0A0X6ZZK6-F1
#
_cell.length_a   1.000
_cell.length_b   1.000
_cell.length_c   1.000
_cell.angle_alpha   90.00
_cell.angle_beta   90.00
_cell.angle_gamma   90.00
#
_symmetry.space_group_name_H-M   'P 1'
#
loop_
_entity.id
_entity.type
_entity.pdbx_description
1 polymer ?
#
loop_
_entity_poly.entity_id
_entity_poly.type
_entity_poly.pdbx_seq_one_letter_code
_entity_poly.pdbx_strand_id
1 'polypeptide(L)'
;MIDFRNQNPFYETLFQTIEQKADVEFDPEALGAIIGFEVGGPIALRTATHSKICVTSELAMYPEQMISAEGLQRYELMTEGHFELEVARTLLTAVGAMSLSTMLGDGHTIDVSAVTGSDGPAMVVLSLYARIKFEGSSYGIYRLSPAM
;
A
#
# COMPACT_ATOMS: atom_id res chain seq x y z
N MET A 1 -6.63 22.39 2.48
CA MET A 1 -5.25 21.85 2.43
C MET A 1 -5.12 21.24 1.04
N ILE A 2 -4.24 21.79 0.19
CA ILE A 2 -4.04 21.24 -1.16
C ILE A 2 -3.16 20.00 -0.96
N ASP A 3 -3.70 18.82 -1.25
CA ASP A 3 -2.91 17.59 -1.25
C ASP A 3 -2.04 17.58 -2.50
N PHE A 4 -0.77 17.99 -2.35
CA PHE A 4 0.23 18.01 -3.43
C PHE A 4 0.49 16.63 -4.04
N ARG A 5 -0.02 15.54 -3.45
CA ARG A 5 0.15 14.16 -3.93
C ARG A 5 -0.84 13.81 -5.04
N ASN A 6 -1.96 14.52 -5.15
CA ASN A 6 -2.93 14.37 -6.25
C ASN A 6 -2.41 14.93 -7.61
N GLN A 7 -1.22 15.52 -7.65
CA GLN A 7 -0.61 16.06 -8.88
C GLN A 7 0.73 15.39 -9.25
N ASN A 8 1.08 14.27 -8.63
CA ASN A 8 2.30 13.55 -8.95
C ASN A 8 2.04 12.54 -10.11
N PRO A 9 2.67 12.70 -11.28
CA PRO A 9 2.45 11.82 -12.43
C PRO A 9 2.78 10.35 -12.16
N PHE A 10 3.67 10.08 -11.19
CA PHE A 10 3.94 8.73 -10.72
C PHE A 10 2.69 8.08 -10.11
N TYR A 11 2.03 8.78 -9.18
CA TYR A 11 0.83 8.27 -8.52
C TYR A 11 -0.36 8.19 -9.47
N GLU A 12 -0.47 9.11 -10.42
CA GLU A 12 -1.47 8.99 -11.50
C GLU A 12 -1.28 7.69 -12.29
N THR A 13 -0.05 7.40 -12.73
CA THR A 13 0.28 6.15 -13.45
C THR A 13 0.01 4.92 -12.58
N LEU A 14 0.35 5.00 -11.28
CA LEU A 14 0.19 3.92 -10.33
C LEU A 14 -1.28 3.59 -10.09
N PHE A 15 -2.11 4.59 -9.81
CA PHE A 15 -3.54 4.39 -9.56
C PHE A 15 -4.28 3.97 -10.83
N GLN A 16 -3.97 4.57 -11.99
CA GLN A 16 -4.53 4.12 -13.28
C GLN A 16 -4.25 2.64 -13.55
N THR A 17 -3.06 2.15 -13.19
CA THR A 17 -2.71 0.72 -13.33
C THR A 17 -3.64 -0.16 -12.50
N ILE A 18 -4.02 0.28 -11.30
CA ILE A 18 -4.91 -0.48 -10.42
C ILE A 18 -6.36 -0.39 -10.92
N GLU A 19 -6.82 0.81 -11.28
CA GLU A 19 -8.15 1.06 -11.84
C GLU A 19 -8.42 0.19 -13.08
N GLN A 20 -7.47 0.16 -14.02
CA GLN A 20 -7.60 -0.66 -15.23
C GLN A 20 -7.58 -2.16 -14.93
N LYS A 21 -6.76 -2.60 -13.98
CA LYS A 21 -6.59 -4.03 -13.70
C LYS A 21 -7.72 -4.60 -12.85
N ALA A 22 -8.26 -3.82 -11.91
CA ALA A 22 -9.35 -4.23 -11.03
C ALA A 22 -10.74 -3.82 -11.56
N ASP A 23 -10.80 -3.03 -12.65
CA ASP A 23 -12.04 -2.45 -13.20
C ASP A 23 -12.80 -1.62 -12.15
N VAL A 24 -12.11 -0.64 -11.57
CA VAL A 24 -12.61 0.24 -10.51
C VAL A 24 -12.23 1.69 -10.76
N GLU A 25 -12.90 2.60 -10.03
CA GLU A 25 -12.52 4.01 -9.92
C GLU A 25 -12.22 4.31 -8.45
N PHE A 26 -11.11 5.00 -8.17
CA PHE A 26 -10.81 5.45 -6.81
C PHE A 26 -11.72 6.61 -6.41
N ASP A 27 -12.10 6.61 -5.13
CA ASP A 27 -12.79 7.72 -4.51
C ASP A 27 -11.97 9.02 -4.70
N PRO A 28 -12.64 10.17 -4.92
CA PRO A 28 -11.97 11.43 -5.23
C PRO A 28 -11.13 11.97 -4.05
N GLU A 29 -11.48 11.56 -2.83
CA GLU A 29 -10.80 11.96 -1.61
C GLU A 29 -9.83 10.87 -1.13
N ALA A 30 -8.60 11.28 -0.79
CA ALA A 30 -7.66 10.40 -0.11
C ALA A 30 -7.92 10.39 1.41
N LEU A 31 -7.77 9.23 2.03
CA LEU A 31 -7.85 9.07 3.47
C LEU A 31 -6.51 9.43 4.11
N GLY A 32 -6.32 10.71 4.43
CA GLY A 32 -5.14 11.21 5.15
C GLY A 32 -5.23 11.09 6.68
N ALA A 33 -4.19 11.56 7.37
CA ALA A 33 -4.18 11.75 8.82
C ALA A 33 -3.62 13.11 9.20
N ILE A 34 -4.02 13.60 10.38
CA ILE A 34 -3.53 14.86 10.95
C ILE A 34 -2.04 14.76 11.29
N ILE A 35 -1.64 13.60 11.81
CA ILE A 35 -0.25 13.24 12.08
C ILE A 35 0.24 12.41 10.89
N GLY A 36 1.30 12.87 10.22
CA GLY A 36 1.86 12.18 9.07
C GLY A 36 2.56 10.88 9.43
N PHE A 37 2.67 9.97 8.45
CA PHE A 37 3.30 8.66 8.62
C PHE A 37 4.76 8.76 9.10
N GLU A 38 5.50 9.76 8.61
CA GLU A 38 6.92 10.01 8.97
C GLU A 38 7.17 10.25 10.46
N VAL A 39 6.14 10.66 11.21
CA VAL A 39 6.20 10.90 12.66
C VAL A 39 5.37 9.87 13.45
N GLY A 40 5.04 8.73 12.83
CA GLY A 40 4.32 7.62 13.47
C GLY A 40 2.79 7.67 13.36
N GLY A 41 2.25 8.53 12.50
CA GLY A 41 0.84 8.51 12.14
C GLY A 41 0.48 7.35 11.18
N PRO A 42 -0.81 7.13 10.90
CA PRO A 42 -1.21 6.14 9.92
C PRO A 42 -0.93 6.62 8.49
N ILE A 43 -0.61 5.67 7.61
CA ILE A 43 -0.30 5.99 6.23
C ILE A 43 -1.53 6.50 5.47
N ALA A 44 -1.32 7.45 4.57
CA ALA A 44 -2.36 7.96 3.67
C ALA A 44 -2.78 6.87 2.66
N LEU A 45 -4.09 6.78 2.40
CA LEU A 45 -4.67 5.80 1.48
C LEU A 45 -5.49 6.44 0.37
N ARG A 46 -5.49 5.80 -0.80
CA ARG A 46 -6.57 5.88 -1.80
C ARG A 46 -7.50 4.67 -1.64
N THR A 47 -8.80 4.91 -1.75
CA THR A 47 -9.82 3.87 -1.56
C THR A 47 -10.73 3.78 -2.77
N ALA A 48 -11.13 2.57 -3.14
CA ALA A 48 -12.30 2.36 -4.00
C ALA A 48 -13.32 1.60 -3.13
N THR A 49 -14.15 2.37 -2.42
CA THR A 49 -14.96 1.86 -1.30
C THR A 49 -15.91 0.73 -1.73
N HIS A 50 -16.50 0.84 -2.92
CA HIS A 50 -17.41 -0.18 -3.47
C HIS A 50 -16.75 -1.54 -3.70
N SER A 51 -15.45 -1.55 -3.99
CA SER A 51 -14.67 -2.78 -4.27
C SER A 51 -13.79 -3.19 -3.10
N LYS A 52 -13.89 -2.50 -1.95
CA LYS A 52 -13.04 -2.72 -0.77
C LYS A 52 -11.54 -2.76 -1.11
N ILE A 53 -11.10 -1.84 -1.98
CA ILE A 53 -9.68 -1.67 -2.30
C ILE A 53 -9.14 -0.50 -1.51
N CYS A 54 -8.00 -0.72 -0.85
CA CYS A 54 -7.22 0.33 -0.20
C CYS A 54 -5.77 0.25 -0.70
N VAL A 55 -5.18 1.37 -1.07
CA VAL A 55 -3.80 1.46 -1.57
C VAL A 55 -3.10 2.58 -0.83
N THR A 56 -1.85 2.37 -0.41
CA THR A 56 -1.03 3.44 0.16
C THR A 56 -0.73 4.51 -0.89
N SER A 57 -0.63 5.78 -0.48
CA SER A 57 -0.52 6.92 -1.41
C SER A 57 0.63 7.87 -1.09
N GLU A 58 1.60 7.39 -0.33
CA GLU A 58 2.82 8.14 0.03
C GLU A 58 4.05 7.24 0.23
N LEU A 59 3.91 5.90 0.24
CA LEU A 59 4.95 5.00 0.73
C LEU A 59 6.20 5.01 -0.16
N ALA A 60 6.01 5.04 -1.48
CA ALA A 60 7.09 5.05 -2.45
C ALA A 60 7.89 6.36 -2.47
N MET A 61 7.41 7.41 -1.79
CA MET A 61 8.14 8.69 -1.65
C MET A 61 9.17 8.66 -0.54
N TYR A 62 9.15 7.65 0.35
CA TYR A 62 10.12 7.56 1.43
C TYR A 62 11.45 7.01 0.93
N PRO A 63 12.55 7.80 0.98
CA PRO A 63 13.87 7.33 0.56
C PRO A 63 14.40 6.21 1.46
N GLU A 64 13.88 6.05 2.67
CA GLU A 64 14.22 4.99 3.61
C GLU A 64 13.65 3.62 3.19
N GLN A 65 12.62 3.58 2.34
CA GLN A 65 12.03 2.32 1.90
C GLN A 65 13.09 1.41 1.27
N MET A 66 13.18 0.18 1.77
CA MET A 66 14.08 -0.82 1.24
C MET A 66 13.65 -1.25 -0.17
N ILE A 67 14.62 -1.50 -1.05
CA ILE A 67 14.38 -2.11 -2.36
C ILE A 67 13.68 -3.46 -2.13
N SER A 68 12.72 -3.80 -2.99
CA SER A 68 12.01 -5.07 -2.86
C SER A 68 12.88 -6.29 -3.19
N ALA A 69 12.46 -7.48 -2.78
CA ALA A 69 13.18 -8.73 -3.10
C ALA A 69 13.28 -8.98 -4.62
N GLU A 70 12.33 -8.46 -5.41
CA GLU A 70 12.33 -8.51 -6.87
C GLU A 70 13.18 -7.41 -7.54
N GLY A 71 13.89 -6.60 -6.75
CA GLY A 71 14.72 -5.49 -7.23
C GLY A 71 13.92 -4.25 -7.65
N LEU A 72 12.68 -4.10 -7.21
CA LEU A 72 11.89 -2.89 -7.47
C LEU A 72 12.37 -1.77 -6.56
N GLN A 73 12.65 -0.60 -7.14
CA GLN A 73 13.29 0.49 -6.42
C GLN A 73 12.40 0.98 -5.27
N ARG A 74 11.10 1.14 -5.50
CA ARG A 74 10.09 1.51 -4.49
C ARG A 74 8.75 0.85 -4.81
N TYR A 75 7.84 0.82 -3.85
CA TYR A 75 6.52 0.22 -4.04
C TYR A 75 5.45 0.77 -3.10
N GLU A 76 4.20 0.70 -3.56
CA GLU A 76 3.02 0.85 -2.71
C GLU A 76 2.51 -0.52 -2.25
N LEU A 77 1.71 -0.49 -1.19
CA LEU A 77 1.00 -1.63 -0.65
C LEU A 77 -0.50 -1.46 -0.89
N MET A 78 -1.20 -2.57 -1.10
CA MET A 78 -2.64 -2.56 -1.27
C MET A 78 -3.33 -3.74 -0.57
N THR A 79 -4.63 -3.61 -0.40
CA THR A 79 -5.56 -4.69 -0.05
C THR A 79 -6.72 -4.68 -1.04
N GLU A 80 -7.36 -5.83 -1.23
CA GLU A 80 -8.48 -5.98 -2.16
C GLU A 80 -9.46 -7.00 -1.59
N GLY A 81 -10.69 -6.58 -1.26
CA GLY A 81 -11.81 -7.46 -0.92
C GLY A 81 -11.76 -8.16 0.45
N HIS A 82 -10.58 -8.31 1.07
CA HIS A 82 -10.39 -9.19 2.24
C HIS A 82 -10.60 -8.51 3.60
N PHE A 83 -10.50 -7.19 3.68
CA PHE A 83 -10.44 -6.48 4.95
C PHE A 83 -11.41 -5.31 4.98
N GLU A 84 -11.99 -5.06 6.16
CA GLU A 84 -12.67 -3.81 6.44
C GLU A 84 -11.64 -2.66 6.50
N LEU A 85 -12.08 -1.43 6.22
CA LEU A 85 -11.19 -0.27 6.03
C LEU A 85 -10.22 -0.04 7.21
N GLU A 86 -10.69 -0.20 8.45
CA GLU A 86 -9.85 -0.02 9.64
C GLU A 86 -8.74 -1.06 9.74
N VAL A 87 -9.06 -2.32 9.44
CA VAL A 87 -8.08 -3.42 9.42
C VAL A 87 -7.11 -3.23 8.26
N ALA A 88 -7.61 -2.88 7.06
CA ALA A 88 -6.78 -2.57 5.91
C ALA A 88 -5.79 -1.45 6.22
N ARG A 89 -6.25 -0.34 6.81
CA ARG A 89 -5.40 0.80 7.18
C ARG A 89 -4.35 0.42 8.20
N THR A 90 -4.71 -0.35 9.21
CA THR A 90 -3.78 -0.85 10.24
C THR A 90 -2.69 -1.73 9.62
N LEU A 91 -3.09 -2.69 8.79
CA LEU A 91 -2.16 -3.58 8.07
C LEU A 91 -1.21 -2.81 7.16
N LEU A 92 -1.75 -1.94 6.31
CA LEU A 92 -0.96 -1.16 5.35
C LEU A 92 0.00 -0.19 6.06
N THR A 93 -0.41 0.38 7.19
CA THR A 93 0.48 1.21 8.02
C THR A 93 1.61 0.38 8.63
N ALA A 94 1.29 -0.75 9.27
CA ALA A 94 2.28 -1.56 9.96
C ALA A 94 3.30 -2.20 8.99
N VAL A 95 2.81 -2.77 7.88
CA VAL A 95 3.68 -3.37 6.85
C VAL A 95 4.42 -2.27 6.08
N GLY A 96 3.81 -1.11 5.86
CA GLY A 96 4.47 0.08 5.33
C GLY A 96 5.65 0.50 6.20
N ALA A 97 5.49 0.56 7.52
CA ALA A 97 6.57 0.91 8.44
C ALA A 97 7.68 -0.15 8.44
N MET A 98 7.31 -1.43 8.37
CA MET A 98 8.28 -2.52 8.24
C MET A 98 9.12 -2.40 6.97
N SER A 99 8.53 -1.96 5.86
CA SER A 99 9.22 -1.77 4.57
C SER A 99 10.36 -0.74 4.60
N LEU A 100 10.37 0.15 5.60
CA LEU A 100 11.41 1.18 5.78
C LEU A 100 12.72 0.61 6.33
N SER A 101 12.71 -0.60 6.87
CA SER A 101 13.89 -1.22 7.49
C SER A 101 14.10 -2.68 7.10
N THR A 102 13.10 -3.27 6.43
CA THR A 102 13.08 -4.69 6.05
C THR A 102 12.81 -4.82 4.57
N MET A 103 13.58 -5.67 3.89
CA MET A 103 13.31 -6.04 2.50
C MET A 103 12.06 -6.93 2.43
N LEU A 104 11.03 -6.44 1.74
CA LEU A 104 9.80 -7.18 1.46
C LEU A 104 9.73 -7.56 -0.02
N GLY A 105 8.92 -8.57 -0.35
CA GLY A 105 8.80 -9.07 -1.71
C GLY A 105 7.65 -10.04 -1.91
N ASP A 106 7.55 -10.58 -3.11
CA ASP A 106 6.51 -11.53 -3.52
C ASP A 106 6.63 -12.83 -2.73
N GLY A 107 5.50 -13.36 -2.26
CA GLY A 107 5.43 -14.59 -1.47
C GLY A 107 5.89 -14.45 -0.01
N HIS A 108 6.41 -13.30 0.42
CA HIS A 108 6.72 -13.08 1.83
C HIS A 108 5.46 -13.19 2.69
N THR A 109 5.56 -13.95 3.77
CA THR A 109 4.49 -14.11 4.76
C THR A 109 4.87 -13.39 6.04
N ILE A 110 3.98 -12.56 6.56
CA ILE A 110 4.25 -11.61 7.65
C ILE A 110 3.28 -11.89 8.80
N ASP A 111 3.82 -12.04 10.00
CA ASP A 111 3.03 -12.06 11.23
C ASP A 111 2.57 -10.64 11.58
N VAL A 112 1.25 -10.47 11.62
CA VAL A 112 0.56 -9.21 11.89
C VAL A 112 -0.37 -9.32 13.09
N SER A 113 -0.31 -10.43 13.83
CA SER A 113 -1.17 -10.69 15.00
C SER A 113 -1.07 -9.60 16.07
N ALA A 114 0.09 -8.95 16.18
CA ALA A 114 0.32 -7.85 17.12
C ALA A 114 -0.44 -6.56 16.78
N VAL A 115 -0.90 -6.37 15.54
CA VAL A 115 -1.56 -5.13 15.09
C VAL A 115 -3.03 -5.32 14.71
N THR A 116 -3.45 -6.54 14.36
CA THR A 116 -4.83 -6.82 13.94
C THR A 116 -5.77 -7.24 15.08
N GLY A 117 -5.24 -7.58 16.26
CA GLY A 117 -6.03 -8.07 17.39
C GLY A 117 -6.63 -9.46 17.12
N SER A 118 -7.65 -9.85 17.91
CA SER A 118 -8.28 -11.18 17.82
C SER A 118 -9.12 -11.39 16.57
N ASP A 119 -9.54 -10.31 15.91
CA ASP A 119 -10.59 -10.34 14.89
C ASP A 119 -10.04 -10.18 13.46
N GLY A 120 -8.75 -9.86 13.31
CA GLY A 120 -8.08 -9.82 12.01
C GLY A 120 -7.14 -11.00 11.78
N PRO A 121 -6.51 -11.09 10.60
CA PRO A 121 -5.61 -12.21 10.31
C PRO A 121 -4.40 -12.19 11.24
N ALA A 122 -3.91 -13.36 11.64
CA ALA A 122 -2.62 -13.47 12.32
C ALA A 122 -1.45 -13.32 11.34
N MET A 123 -1.64 -13.78 10.10
CA MET A 123 -0.61 -13.80 9.06
C MET A 123 -1.18 -13.21 7.75
N VAL A 124 -0.36 -12.45 7.03
CA VAL A 124 -0.66 -11.99 5.67
C VAL A 124 0.44 -12.40 4.70
N VAL A 125 0.08 -12.66 3.46
CA VAL A 125 1.02 -12.91 2.36
C VAL A 125 1.05 -11.70 1.43
N LEU A 126 2.25 -11.31 1.02
CA LEU A 126 2.48 -10.34 -0.04
C LEU A 126 2.45 -11.05 -1.39
N SER A 127 1.72 -10.46 -2.33
CA SER A 127 1.72 -10.90 -3.73
C SER A 127 1.98 -9.69 -4.62
N LEU A 128 2.92 -9.81 -5.56
CA LEU A 128 3.21 -8.75 -6.50
C LEU A 128 2.00 -8.55 -7.43
N TYR A 129 1.27 -7.46 -7.21
CA TYR A 129 0.07 -7.15 -7.95
C TYR A 129 0.39 -6.55 -9.32
N ALA A 130 1.30 -5.58 -9.37
CA ALA A 130 1.70 -4.94 -10.61
C ALA A 130 3.14 -4.43 -10.54
N ARG A 131 3.77 -4.32 -11.70
CA ARG A 131 5.05 -3.62 -11.91
C ARG A 131 4.80 -2.42 -12.80
N ILE A 132 5.36 -1.28 -12.43
CA ILE A 132 5.25 -0.03 -13.16
C ILE A 132 6.66 0.43 -13.53
N LYS A 133 6.82 1.00 -14.72
CA LYS A 133 8.04 1.72 -15.09
C LYS A 133 7.73 3.21 -15.11
N PHE A 134 8.54 3.99 -14.42
CA PHE A 134 8.41 5.44 -14.36
C PHE A 134 9.80 6.06 -14.37
N GLU A 135 10.05 7.03 -15.25
CA GLU A 135 11.34 7.73 -15.39
C GLU A 135 12.60 6.83 -15.44
N GLY A 136 12.48 5.65 -16.06
CA GLY A 136 13.59 4.70 -16.20
C GLY A 136 13.79 3.75 -15.01
N SER A 137 13.05 3.95 -13.92
CA SER A 137 13.05 3.10 -12.73
C SER A 137 11.85 2.14 -12.71
N SER A 138 12.01 1.02 -12.01
CA SER A 138 10.95 0.02 -11.83
C SER A 138 10.37 0.08 -10.43
N TYR A 139 9.05 0.12 -10.35
CA TYR A 139 8.25 0.26 -9.13
C TYR A 139 7.25 -0.89 -9.01
N GLY A 140 6.78 -1.14 -7.80
CA GLY A 140 5.84 -2.21 -7.49
C GLY A 140 4.55 -1.75 -6.85
N ILE A 141 3.52 -2.58 -6.97
CA ILE A 141 2.37 -2.60 -6.07
C ILE A 141 2.30 -4.01 -5.51
N TYR A 142 2.37 -4.17 -4.19
CA TYR A 142 2.16 -5.46 -3.53
C TYR A 142 0.79 -5.51 -2.87
N ARG A 143 0.06 -6.60 -3.08
CA ARG A 143 -1.20 -6.88 -2.43
C ARG A 143 -0.98 -7.72 -1.19
N LEU A 144 -1.53 -7.28 -0.07
CA LEU A 144 -1.66 -8.04 1.16
C LEU A 144 -2.97 -8.82 1.11
N SER A 145 -2.90 -10.11 1.43
CA SER A 145 -4.06 -10.98 1.62
C SER A 145 -3.83 -11.89 2.82
N PRO A 146 -4.88 -12.41 3.49
CA PRO A 146 -4.70 -13.39 4.57
C PRO A 146 -3.86 -14.57 4.06
N ALA A 147 -2.88 -15.02 4.85
CA ALA A 147 -2.21 -16.28 4.56
C ALA A 147 -3.18 -17.43 4.88
N MET A 148 -3.39 -18.34 3.92
CA MET A 148 -4.22 -19.54 4.10
C MET A 148 -3.57 -20.56 5.03
#